data_AF-A0A853BKQ0-F1
#
_entry.id   AF-A0A853BKQ0-F1
#
_cell.length_a   1.000
_cell.length_b   1.000
_cell.length_c   1.000
_cell.angle_alpha   90.00
_cell.angle_beta   90.00
_cell.angle_gamma   90.00
#
_symmetry.space_group_name_H-M   'P 1'
#
loop_
_entity.id
_entity.type
_entity.pdbx_description
1 polymer ?
#
loop_
_entity_poly.entity_id
_entity_poly.type
_entity_poly.pdbx_seq_one_letter_code
_entity_poly.pdbx_strand_id
1 'polypeptide(L)'
;MRPHRRARRRGDRGSQILEFAAYFPLFVLVATIALETFFAFIAAERMEHAARAGARIAGIQGLDAAGATARSALPTWLDQAEVTVGENGEGGYYTEITVDFPLMFPTPGFELDLTRRVDMPL
;
A
#
# COMPACT_ATOMS: atom_id res chain seq x y z
N MET A 1 12.41 -4.82 72.72
CA MET A 1 13.02 -4.59 71.39
C MET A 1 12.22 -5.34 70.33
N ARG A 2 11.54 -4.64 69.41
CA ARG A 2 10.85 -5.25 68.26
C ARG A 2 11.56 -4.79 66.99
N PRO A 3 12.06 -5.69 66.12
CA PRO A 3 12.74 -5.25 64.91
C PRO A 3 11.71 -4.82 63.87
N HIS A 4 11.77 -3.56 63.44
CA HIS A 4 11.06 -3.10 62.26
C HIS A 4 11.76 -3.64 61.01
N ARG A 5 11.18 -4.68 60.40
CA ARG A 5 11.55 -5.11 59.04
C ARG A 5 11.17 -3.99 58.07
N ARG A 6 12.18 -3.25 57.59
CA ARG A 6 12.03 -2.30 56.49
C ARG A 6 11.50 -3.05 55.26
N ALA A 7 10.25 -2.78 54.88
CA ALA A 7 9.70 -3.19 53.60
C ALA A 7 10.58 -2.61 52.49
N ARG A 8 11.21 -3.48 51.71
CA ARG A 8 12.04 -3.09 50.57
C ARG A 8 11.13 -2.47 49.50
N ARG A 9 11.13 -1.14 49.40
CA ARG A 9 10.58 -0.40 48.23
C ARG A 9 11.44 -0.68 47.01
N ARG A 10 11.22 -1.83 46.35
CA ARG A 10 11.99 -2.27 45.18
C ARG A 10 11.11 -2.55 43.95
N GLY A 11 9.96 -1.87 43.84
CA GLY A 11 8.96 -2.12 42.78
C GLY A 11 8.68 -0.95 41.82
N ASP A 12 8.71 0.31 42.26
CA ASP A 12 8.09 1.39 41.49
C ASP A 12 8.77 1.73 40.15
N ARG A 13 10.10 1.60 40.04
CA ARG A 13 10.81 1.91 38.78
C ARG A 13 10.61 0.85 37.69
N GLY A 14 10.31 -0.40 38.08
CA GLY A 14 10.05 -1.50 37.14
C GLY A 14 8.62 -1.49 36.63
N SER A 15 7.66 -1.08 37.47
CA SER A 15 6.24 -0.97 37.09
C SER A 15 6.06 0.00 35.93
N GLN A 16 6.69 1.17 36.00
CA GLN A 16 6.49 2.21 35.00
C GLN A 16 7.09 1.82 33.62
N ILE A 17 8.26 1.18 33.59
CA ILE A 17 8.85 0.67 32.34
C ILE A 17 7.99 -0.46 31.74
N LEU A 18 7.41 -1.31 32.59
CA LEU A 18 6.55 -2.41 32.15
C LEU A 18 5.20 -1.90 31.60
N GLU A 19 4.64 -0.85 32.20
CA GLU A 19 3.45 -0.17 31.68
C GLU A 19 3.72 0.45 30.30
N PHE A 20 4.85 1.12 30.10
CA PHE A 20 5.24 1.63 28.77
C PHE A 20 5.50 0.52 27.74
N ALA A 21 6.08 -0.61 28.19
CA ALA A 21 6.32 -1.76 27.32
C ALA A 21 5.03 -2.39 26.80
N ALA A 22 3.89 -2.22 27.50
CA ALA A 22 2.60 -2.68 27.02
C ALA A 22 2.02 -1.79 25.88
N TYR A 23 2.33 -0.49 25.87
CA TYR A 23 1.88 0.44 24.82
C TYR A 23 2.77 0.41 23.58
N PHE A 24 4.04 0.06 23.72
CA PHE A 24 4.97 -0.04 22.60
C PHE A 24 4.48 -0.95 21.45
N PRO A 25 4.04 -2.19 21.67
CA PRO A 25 3.53 -3.04 20.58
C PRO A 25 2.26 -2.47 19.94
N LEU A 26 1.37 -1.82 20.73
CA LEU A 26 0.20 -1.13 20.20
C LEU A 26 0.60 0.04 19.30
N PHE A 27 1.61 0.81 19.70
CA PHE A 27 2.14 1.91 18.90
C PHE A 27 2.75 1.41 17.59
N VAL A 28 3.55 0.33 17.64
CA VAL A 28 4.11 -0.31 16.44
C VAL A 28 2.99 -0.79 15.52
N LEU A 29 1.95 -1.44 16.05
CA LEU A 29 0.81 -1.89 15.26
C LEU A 29 0.11 -0.72 14.54
N VAL A 30 -0.18 0.37 15.24
CA VAL A 30 -0.82 1.56 14.65
C VAL A 30 0.10 2.22 13.62
N ALA A 31 1.40 2.32 13.90
CA ALA A 31 2.38 2.87 12.98
C ALA A 31 2.48 2.04 11.70
N THR A 32 2.48 0.70 11.82
CA THR A 32 2.44 -0.22 10.68
C THR A 32 1.19 0.02 9.84
N ILE A 33 -0.01 0.03 10.43
CA ILE A 33 -1.26 0.23 9.69
C ILE A 33 -1.25 1.58 8.97
N ALA A 34 -0.76 2.64 9.62
CA ALA A 34 -0.62 3.95 9.02
C ALA A 34 0.36 3.94 7.82
N LEU A 35 1.49 3.25 7.96
CA LEU A 35 2.46 3.08 6.88
C LEU A 35 1.88 2.27 5.72
N GLU A 36 1.24 1.14 5.99
CA GLU A 36 0.59 0.30 4.97
C GLU A 36 -0.46 1.10 4.20
N THR A 37 -1.30 1.87 4.89
CA THR A 37 -2.29 2.76 4.26
C THR A 37 -1.63 3.83 3.40
N PHE A 38 -0.55 4.44 3.89
CA PHE A 38 0.20 5.45 3.14
C PHE A 38 0.84 4.87 1.87
N PHE A 39 1.45 3.69 1.95
CA PHE A 39 2.02 3.02 0.79
C PHE A 39 0.95 2.62 -0.23
N ALA A 40 -0.19 2.10 0.21
CA ALA A 40 -1.33 1.79 -0.66
C ALA A 40 -1.83 3.05 -1.40
N PHE A 41 -1.90 4.19 -0.69
CA PHE A 41 -2.29 5.47 -1.28
C PHE A 41 -1.29 5.92 -2.37
N ILE A 42 0.02 5.88 -2.08
CA ILE A 42 1.06 6.23 -3.07
C ILE A 42 0.98 5.29 -4.29
N ALA A 43 0.71 4.00 -4.08
CA ALA A 43 0.53 3.04 -5.18
C ALA A 43 -0.66 3.43 -6.08
N ALA A 44 -1.80 3.74 -5.47
CA ALA A 44 -3.00 4.17 -6.18
C ALA A 44 -2.73 5.41 -7.06
N GLU A 45 -2.05 6.42 -6.52
CA GLU A 45 -1.67 7.62 -7.26
C GLU A 45 -0.77 7.28 -8.45
N ARG A 46 0.25 6.44 -8.23
CA ARG A 46 1.19 6.04 -9.29
C ARG A 46 0.51 5.25 -10.40
N MET A 47 -0.39 4.35 -10.04
CA MET A 47 -1.18 3.59 -11.02
C MET A 47 -2.10 4.51 -11.82
N GLU A 48 -2.76 5.49 -11.19
CA GLU A 48 -3.60 6.44 -11.93
C GLU A 48 -2.80 7.29 -12.92
N HIS A 49 -1.61 7.74 -12.52
CA HIS A 49 -0.70 8.45 -13.41
C HIS A 49 -0.26 7.58 -14.60
N ALA A 50 0.12 6.32 -14.35
CA ALA A 50 0.51 5.37 -15.40
C ALA A 50 -0.65 5.01 -16.33
N ALA A 51 -1.84 4.78 -15.78
CA ALA A 51 -3.04 4.45 -16.55
C ALA A 51 -3.45 5.60 -17.48
N ARG A 52 -3.40 6.85 -16.98
CA ARG A 52 -3.63 8.04 -17.83
C ARG A 52 -2.60 8.17 -18.94
N ALA A 53 -1.33 7.86 -18.66
CA ALA A 53 -0.27 7.88 -19.67
C ALA A 53 -0.50 6.82 -20.75
N GLY A 54 -0.86 5.59 -20.35
CA GLY A 54 -1.22 4.51 -21.27
C GLY A 54 -2.43 4.85 -22.14
N ALA A 55 -3.53 5.30 -21.53
CA ALA A 55 -4.76 5.64 -22.24
C ALA A 55 -4.56 6.72 -23.30
N ARG A 56 -3.71 7.73 -23.02
CA ARG A 56 -3.35 8.75 -24.01
C ARG A 56 -2.61 8.18 -25.23
N ILE A 57 -1.70 7.23 -25.01
CA ILE A 57 -0.94 6.61 -26.10
C ILE A 57 -1.80 5.63 -26.89
N ALA A 58 -2.80 5.01 -26.26
CA ALA A 58 -3.68 4.04 -26.92
C ALA A 58 -4.35 4.62 -28.18
N GLY A 59 -4.85 5.85 -28.10
CA GLY A 59 -5.45 6.54 -29.24
C GLY A 59 -4.47 7.08 -30.29
N ILE A 60 -3.18 7.15 -29.99
CA ILE A 60 -2.16 7.73 -30.90
C ILE A 60 -1.36 6.63 -31.61
N GLN A 61 -0.95 5.60 -30.86
CA GLN A 61 0.01 4.57 -31.30
C GLN A 61 -0.53 3.15 -31.17
N GLY A 62 -1.77 2.98 -30.70
CA GLY A 62 -2.40 1.67 -30.51
C GLY A 62 -2.13 1.04 -29.13
N LEU A 63 -2.76 -0.12 -28.91
CA LEU A 63 -2.84 -0.80 -27.61
C LEU A 63 -1.48 -1.29 -27.10
N ASP A 64 -0.61 -1.81 -27.98
CA ASP A 64 0.71 -2.33 -27.59
C ASP A 64 1.61 -1.22 -27.02
N ALA A 65 1.65 -0.06 -27.69
CA ALA A 65 2.41 1.09 -27.25
C ALA A 65 1.87 1.68 -25.94
N ALA A 66 0.55 1.63 -25.73
CA ALA A 66 -0.10 2.05 -24.49
C ALA A 66 0.29 1.15 -23.32
N GLY A 67 0.26 -0.18 -23.51
CA GLY A 67 0.66 -1.14 -22.47
C GLY A 67 2.13 -1.00 -22.08
N ALA A 68 3.02 -0.81 -23.06
CA ALA A 68 4.44 -0.55 -22.81
C ALA A 68 4.66 0.79 -22.08
N THR A 69 3.93 1.84 -22.48
CA THR A 69 4.03 3.15 -21.85
C THR A 69 3.55 3.10 -20.39
N ALA A 70 2.39 2.51 -20.14
CA ALA A 70 1.84 2.35 -18.79
C ALA A 70 2.82 1.57 -17.88
N ARG A 71 3.39 0.46 -18.37
CA ARG A 71 4.42 -0.28 -17.61
C ARG A 71 5.68 0.54 -17.35
N SER A 72 6.18 1.29 -18.33
CA SER A 72 7.37 2.13 -18.14
C SER A 72 7.14 3.33 -17.21
N ALA A 73 5.88 3.77 -17.05
CA ALA A 73 5.50 4.83 -16.13
C ALA A 73 5.35 4.33 -14.68
N LEU A 74 5.24 3.02 -14.47
CA LEU A 74 5.20 2.44 -13.13
C LEU A 74 6.61 2.45 -12.50
N PRO A 75 6.70 2.68 -11.19
CA PRO A 75 7.95 2.56 -10.47
C PRO A 75 8.39 1.08 -10.38
N THR A 76 9.69 0.84 -10.25
CA THR A 76 10.28 -0.53 -10.25
C THR A 76 9.71 -1.46 -9.18
N TRP A 77 9.23 -0.93 -8.05
CA TRP A 77 8.61 -1.75 -7.00
C TRP A 77 7.15 -2.16 -7.31
N LEU A 78 6.58 -1.67 -8.42
CA LEU A 78 5.29 -2.05 -9.00
C LEU A 78 5.45 -2.68 -10.39
N ASP A 79 6.64 -3.19 -10.73
CA ASP A 79 6.91 -3.78 -12.04
C ASP A 79 6.11 -5.06 -12.33
N GLN A 80 5.78 -5.80 -11.27
CA GLN A 80 4.92 -6.99 -11.27
C GLN A 80 3.42 -6.67 -11.41
N ALA A 81 3.02 -5.40 -11.53
CA ALA A 81 1.64 -5.02 -11.75
C ALA A 81 1.10 -5.62 -13.07
N GLU A 82 -0.13 -6.12 -13.02
CA GLU A 82 -0.84 -6.51 -14.23
C GLU A 82 -1.36 -5.25 -14.92
N VAL A 83 -1.04 -5.09 -16.21
CA VAL A 83 -1.47 -3.95 -17.03
C VAL A 83 -2.26 -4.48 -18.21
N THR A 84 -3.54 -4.10 -18.27
CA THR A 84 -4.49 -4.48 -19.30
C THR A 84 -4.93 -3.23 -20.06
N VAL A 85 -4.89 -3.28 -21.38
CA VAL A 85 -5.29 -2.17 -22.26
C VAL A 85 -6.26 -2.71 -23.29
N GLY A 86 -7.32 -1.96 -23.57
CA GLY A 86 -8.30 -2.37 -24.57
C GLY A 86 -9.17 -1.21 -25.07
N GLU A 87 -10.10 -1.55 -25.94
CA GLU A 87 -11.11 -0.63 -26.47
C GLU A 87 -12.39 -0.73 -25.62
N ASN A 88 -13.06 0.39 -25.35
CA ASN A 88 -14.27 0.41 -24.50
C ASN A 88 -15.56 0.07 -25.29
N GLY A 89 -15.47 -0.22 -26.59
CA GLY A 89 -16.61 -0.54 -27.46
C GLY A 89 -17.44 0.66 -27.94
N GLU A 90 -17.24 1.85 -27.38
CA GLU A 90 -17.85 3.13 -27.79
C GLU A 90 -16.87 3.98 -28.61
N GLY A 91 -15.81 3.35 -29.12
CA GLY A 91 -14.69 3.99 -29.81
C GLY A 91 -13.56 4.44 -28.87
N GLY A 92 -13.79 4.54 -27.56
CA GLY A 92 -12.77 4.95 -26.59
C GLY A 92 -11.75 3.85 -26.26
N TYR A 93 -10.71 4.23 -25.51
CA TYR A 93 -9.67 3.33 -25.03
C TYR A 93 -9.65 3.31 -23.49
N TYR A 94 -9.32 2.16 -22.91
CA TYR A 94 -9.12 2.02 -21.47
C TYR A 94 -7.76 1.43 -21.15
N THR A 95 -7.22 1.84 -20.01
CA THR A 95 -6.04 1.24 -19.39
C THR A 95 -6.37 0.91 -17.94
N GLU A 96 -6.18 -0.35 -17.58
CA GLU A 96 -6.41 -0.89 -16.25
C GLU A 96 -5.10 -1.45 -15.70
N ILE A 97 -4.81 -1.10 -14.45
CA ILE A 97 -3.63 -1.56 -13.73
C ILE A 97 -4.11 -2.20 -12.44
N THR A 98 -3.68 -3.44 -12.21
CA THR A 98 -3.96 -4.21 -11.00
C THR A 98 -2.65 -4.53 -10.31
N VAL A 99 -2.58 -4.26 -9.01
CA VAL A 99 -1.42 -4.56 -8.17
C VAL A 99 -1.88 -5.37 -6.97
N ASP A 100 -1.24 -6.52 -6.78
CA ASP A 100 -1.31 -7.28 -5.55
C ASP A 100 -0.36 -6.62 -4.56
N PHE A 101 -0.90 -5.96 -3.52
CA PHE A 101 -0.07 -5.25 -2.56
C PHE A 101 0.39 -6.20 -1.45
N PRO A 102 1.68 -6.57 -1.38
CA PRO A 102 2.15 -7.41 -0.29
C PRO A 102 2.10 -6.60 1.00
N LEU A 103 1.20 -6.99 1.91
CA LEU A 103 1.20 -6.46 3.28
C LEU A 103 2.55 -6.73 3.94
N MET A 104 3.05 -5.78 4.73
CA MET A 104 4.31 -6.00 5.48
C MET A 104 4.14 -7.16 6.47
N PHE A 105 2.91 -7.38 6.93
CA PHE A 105 2.54 -8.53 7.75
C PHE A 105 1.56 -9.41 6.96
N PRO A 106 2.04 -10.46 6.27
CA PRO A 106 1.18 -11.38 5.54
C PRO A 106 0.24 -12.07 6.53
N THR A 107 -1.00 -11.59 6.57
CA THR A 107 -2.04 -12.10 7.45
C THR A 107 -2.90 -13.02 6.59
N PRO A 108 -2.97 -14.34 6.89
CA PRO A 108 -3.77 -15.27 6.10
C PRO A 108 -5.23 -14.78 5.98
N GLY A 109 -5.70 -14.57 4.75
CA GLY A 109 -7.04 -14.05 4.46
C GLY A 109 -7.17 -12.53 4.33
N PHE A 110 -6.05 -11.78 4.34
CA PHE A 110 -6.01 -10.36 4.02
C PHE A 110 -5.14 -10.15 2.77
N GLU A 111 -5.77 -10.28 1.60
CA GLU A 111 -5.18 -9.97 0.30
C GLU A 111 -5.78 -8.63 -0.16
N LEU A 112 -4.91 -7.64 -0.42
CA LEU A 112 -5.33 -6.31 -0.87
C LEU A 112 -5.02 -6.16 -2.35
N ASP A 113 -6.03 -6.40 -3.17
CA ASP A 113 -5.97 -6.20 -4.61
C ASP A 113 -6.37 -4.75 -4.90
N LEU A 114 -5.44 -3.98 -5.45
CA LEU A 114 -5.70 -2.59 -5.82
C LEU A 114 -5.80 -2.49 -7.33
N THR A 115 -7.04 -2.37 -7.83
CA THR A 115 -7.33 -2.20 -9.25
C THR A 115 -7.69 -0.74 -9.55
N ARG A 116 -7.04 -0.15 -10.55
CA ARG A 116 -7.36 1.19 -11.05
C ARG A 116 -7.51 1.18 -12.56
N ARG A 117 -8.70 1.55 -13.01
CA ARG A 117 -9.07 1.69 -14.42
C ARG A 117 -9.28 3.16 -14.80
N VAL A 118 -8.78 3.53 -15.98
CA VAL A 118 -9.00 4.84 -16.60
C VAL A 118 -9.53 4.62 -18.00
N ASP A 119 -10.71 5.18 -18.28
CA ASP A 119 -11.31 5.20 -19.60
C ASP A 119 -11.12 6.60 -20.22
N MET A 120 -10.69 6.67 -21.47
CA MET A 120 -10.66 7.89 -22.27
C MET A 120 -11.71 7.83 -23.39
N PRO A 121 -12.65 8.79 -23.46
CA PRO A 121 -13.50 8.98 -24.62
C PRO A 121 -12.68 9.49 -25.82
N LEU A 122 -13.12 9.16 -27.04
CA LEU A 122 -12.55 9.71 -28.28
C LEU A 122 -12.75 11.22 -28.41
#